data_AF-A0A2V3XYZ5-F1
#
_entry.id   AF-A0A2V3XYZ5-F1
#
_cell.length_a   1.000
_cell.length_b   1.000
_cell.length_c   1.000
_cell.angle_alpha   90.00
_cell.angle_beta   90.00
_cell.angle_gamma   90.00
#
_symmetry.space_group_name_H-M   'P 1'
#
loop_
_entity.id
_entity.type
_entity.pdbx_description
1 polymer ?
#
loop_
_entity_poly.entity_id
_entity_poly.type
_entity_poly.pdbx_seq_one_letter_code
_entity_poly.pdbx_strand_id
1 'polypeptide(L)'
;MKLFKILVKEILIFLVCIYLSGCINEYTLTTKLQYVFVICYFFVAFNFLDWIISKRTISTKVSYLLLIIVFLFIGLTIFKGKGLSYQKTSFTLIDTRDSQFNEYNSIWISDIFVDGKSINLSEFMLPEGWSYISEWDDIISEPRIHAPLTLSLPRGKVLQIRFAYYNEFLKTSYFIDGNQKISSPQVFSDGKEGYIYQIQSNQYTRPFIMMIGKYILLLSLAYTILLKLLKLSRK
;
A
#
# COMPACT_ATOMS: atom_id res chain seq x y z
N MET A 1 18.32 -7.57 37.81
CA MET A 1 18.71 -6.62 36.73
C MET A 1 19.16 -7.27 35.41
N LYS A 2 19.93 -8.37 35.39
CA LYS A 2 20.44 -8.97 34.13
C LYS A 2 19.33 -9.54 33.23
N LEU A 3 18.38 -10.29 33.80
CA LEU A 3 17.20 -10.83 33.12
C LEU A 3 16.33 -9.74 32.46
N PHE A 4 16.07 -8.65 33.18
CA PHE A 4 15.31 -7.51 32.66
C PHE A 4 15.96 -6.89 31.40
N LYS A 5 17.29 -6.74 31.38
CA LYS A 5 18.01 -6.22 30.21
C LYS A 5 17.92 -7.15 28.99
N ILE A 6 17.94 -8.46 29.23
CA ILE A 6 17.79 -9.47 28.17
C ILE A 6 16.36 -9.39 27.61
N LEU A 7 15.35 -9.38 28.48
CA LEU A 7 13.94 -9.32 28.08
C LEU A 7 13.60 -8.05 27.29
N VAL A 8 14.07 -6.88 27.74
CA VAL A 8 13.88 -5.61 27.00
C VAL A 8 14.51 -5.69 25.61
N LYS A 9 15.70 -6.28 25.48
CA LYS A 9 16.37 -6.44 24.20
C LYS A 9 15.60 -7.38 23.26
N GLU A 10 15.13 -8.53 23.74
CA GLU A 10 14.35 -9.46 22.91
C GLU A 10 13.05 -8.84 22.43
N ILE A 11 12.36 -8.08 23.28
CA ILE A 11 11.17 -7.31 22.90
C ILE A 11 11.51 -6.31 21.79
N LEU A 12 12.62 -5.57 21.92
CA LEU A 12 13.06 -4.62 20.91
C LEU A 12 13.39 -5.29 19.57
N ILE A 13 14.12 -6.42 19.60
CA ILE A 13 14.42 -7.21 18.39
C ILE A 13 13.13 -7.69 17.74
N PHE A 14 12.21 -8.23 18.53
CA PHE A 14 10.93 -8.72 18.01
C PHE A 14 10.11 -7.61 17.35
N LEU A 15 10.06 -6.42 17.95
CA LEU A 15 9.38 -5.26 17.38
C LEU A 15 10.05 -4.76 16.08
N VAL A 16 11.38 -4.81 15.99
CA VAL A 16 12.13 -4.55 14.75
C VAL A 16 11.77 -5.54 13.65
N CYS A 17 11.66 -6.83 14.00
CA CYS A 17 11.28 -7.87 13.05
C CYS A 17 9.87 -7.65 12.51
N ILE A 18 8.91 -7.29 13.36
CA ILE A 18 7.55 -6.92 12.95
C ILE A 18 7.59 -5.73 11.98
N TYR A 19 8.36 -4.68 12.31
CA TYR A 19 8.46 -3.50 11.45
C TYR A 19 9.03 -3.82 10.07
N LEU A 20 10.17 -4.50 10.01
CA LEU A 20 10.83 -4.86 8.74
C LEU A 20 9.96 -5.80 7.90
N SER A 21 9.30 -6.77 8.55
CA SER A 21 8.34 -7.64 7.87
C SER A 21 7.16 -6.85 7.32
N GLY A 22 6.68 -5.83 8.05
CA GLY A 22 5.65 -4.91 7.59
C GLY A 22 6.08 -4.17 6.33
N CYS A 23 7.32 -3.67 6.30
CA CYS A 23 7.87 -3.03 5.10
C CYS A 23 7.91 -3.99 3.91
N ILE A 24 8.33 -5.24 4.09
CA ILE A 24 8.36 -6.25 3.01
C ILE A 24 6.93 -6.61 2.56
N ASN A 25 5.99 -6.72 3.50
CA ASN A 25 4.59 -7.02 3.24
C ASN A 25 3.91 -5.99 2.34
N GLU A 26 4.27 -4.71 2.44
CA GLU A 26 3.73 -3.65 1.57
C GLU A 26 4.09 -3.82 0.09
N TYR A 27 5.12 -4.60 -0.25
CA TYR A 27 5.63 -4.71 -1.63
C TYR A 27 5.62 -6.12 -2.20
N THR A 28 5.73 -7.18 -1.38
CA THR A 28 6.07 -8.51 -1.90
C THR A 28 5.23 -9.67 -1.34
N LEU A 29 4.69 -9.55 -0.13
CA LEU A 29 4.01 -10.70 0.49
C LEU A 29 2.53 -10.73 0.10
N THR A 30 2.07 -11.91 -0.23
CA THR A 30 0.70 -12.16 -0.71
C THR A 30 -0.18 -12.76 0.38
N THR A 31 0.40 -13.42 1.38
CA THR A 31 -0.35 -14.13 2.42
C THR A 31 0.11 -13.80 3.83
N LYS A 32 -0.83 -13.90 4.81
CA LYS A 32 -0.52 -13.76 6.24
C LYS A 32 0.51 -14.79 6.73
N LEU A 33 0.52 -15.98 6.12
CA LEU A 33 1.48 -17.02 6.46
C LEU A 33 2.90 -16.62 6.06
N GLN A 34 3.09 -16.08 4.84
CA GLN A 34 4.37 -15.53 4.40
C GLN A 34 4.86 -14.42 5.33
N TYR A 35 3.95 -13.54 5.78
CA TYR A 35 4.28 -12.49 6.75
C TYR A 35 4.86 -13.05 8.06
N VAL A 36 4.23 -14.08 8.64
CA VAL A 36 4.72 -14.74 9.86
C VAL A 36 6.09 -15.38 9.62
N PHE A 37 6.29 -16.05 8.48
CA PHE A 37 7.59 -16.63 8.13
C PHE A 37 8.70 -15.58 8.06
N VAL A 38 8.43 -14.41 7.47
CA VAL A 38 9.40 -13.31 7.38
C VAL A 38 9.74 -12.75 8.77
N ILE A 39 8.76 -12.64 9.68
CA ILE A 39 9.02 -12.25 11.08
C ILE A 39 9.97 -13.25 11.75
N CYS A 40 9.68 -14.55 11.64
CA CYS A 40 10.51 -15.59 12.23
C CYS A 40 11.93 -15.58 11.64
N TYR A 41 12.05 -15.41 10.33
CA TYR A 41 13.35 -15.29 9.64
C TYR A 41 14.18 -14.13 10.20
N PHE A 42 13.60 -12.94 10.30
CA PHE A 42 14.31 -11.79 10.88
C PHE A 42 14.68 -12.03 12.34
N PHE A 43 13.78 -12.61 13.13
CA PHE A 43 14.03 -12.85 14.55
C PHE A 43 15.23 -13.76 14.77
N VAL A 44 15.33 -14.86 14.00
CA VAL A 44 16.48 -15.77 14.03
C VAL A 44 17.75 -15.06 13.54
N ALA A 45 17.68 -14.31 12.43
CA ALA A 45 18.82 -13.61 11.86
C ALA A 45 19.39 -12.54 12.82
N PHE A 46 18.55 -11.74 13.47
CA PHE A 46 19.00 -10.73 14.43
C PHE A 46 19.60 -11.34 15.69
N ASN A 47 19.01 -12.41 16.21
CA ASN A 47 19.59 -13.15 17.33
C ASN A 47 20.94 -13.77 16.98
N PHE A 48 21.08 -14.31 15.77
CA PHE A 48 22.34 -14.84 15.27
C PHE A 48 23.41 -13.75 15.11
N LEU A 49 23.05 -12.60 14.52
CA LEU A 49 23.95 -11.44 14.40
C LEU A 49 24.40 -10.92 15.76
N ASP A 50 23.48 -10.79 16.71
CA ASP A 50 23.83 -10.37 18.07
C ASP A 50 24.76 -11.38 18.74
N TRP A 51 24.52 -12.68 18.58
CA TRP A 51 25.42 -13.71 19.09
C TRP A 51 26.84 -13.55 18.54
N ILE A 52 27.00 -13.38 17.21
CA ILE A 52 28.31 -13.11 16.57
C ILE A 52 28.96 -11.85 17.14
N ILE A 53 28.21 -10.75 17.24
CA ILE A 53 28.70 -9.46 17.75
C ILE A 53 29.11 -9.57 19.21
N SER A 54 28.41 -10.36 20.01
CA SER A 54 28.71 -10.58 21.43
C SER A 54 29.97 -11.41 21.65
N LYS A 55 30.27 -12.33 20.71
CA LYS A 55 31.45 -13.21 20.74
C LYS A 55 32.71 -12.54 20.20
N ARG A 56 32.59 -11.59 19.27
CA ARG A 56 33.73 -10.78 18.83
C ARG A 56 33.99 -9.66 19.84
N THR A 57 35.16 -9.65 20.47
CA THR A 57 35.72 -8.51 21.21
C THR A 57 36.03 -7.39 20.21
N ILE A 58 34.99 -6.73 19.71
CA ILE A 58 35.14 -5.56 18.87
C ILE A 58 35.58 -4.41 19.80
N SER A 59 36.89 -4.21 19.85
CA SER A 59 37.53 -3.01 20.40
C SER A 59 37.16 -1.83 19.51
N THR A 60 35.97 -1.26 19.70
CA THR A 60 35.58 -0.06 18.98
C THR A 60 35.33 1.05 19.98
N LYS A 61 36.28 1.99 20.03
CA LYS A 61 35.99 3.39 20.31
C LYS A 61 35.00 3.86 19.24
N VAL A 62 33.71 3.60 19.45
CA VAL A 62 32.66 4.15 18.60
C VAL A 62 32.68 5.66 18.85
N SER A 63 33.16 6.44 17.88
CA SER A 63 33.23 7.89 18.02
C SER A 63 31.82 8.45 18.16
N TYR A 64 31.65 9.46 19.03
CA TYR A 64 30.39 10.19 19.20
C TYR A 64 29.82 10.73 17.86
N LEU A 65 30.68 10.89 16.86
CA LEU A 65 30.35 11.31 15.50
C LEU A 65 29.45 10.28 14.78
N LEU A 66 29.69 8.99 14.97
CA LEU A 66 28.85 7.92 14.40
C LEU A 66 27.46 7.90 15.07
N LEU A 67 27.41 8.28 16.35
CA LEU A 67 26.17 8.41 17.13
C LEU A 67 25.35 9.62 16.66
N ILE A 68 26.01 10.76 16.41
CA ILE A 68 25.38 11.94 15.81
C ILE A 68 24.86 11.61 14.42
N ILE A 69 25.66 10.96 13.56
CA ILE A 69 25.23 10.57 12.21
C ILE A 69 23.99 9.66 12.26
N VAL A 70 23.98 8.66 13.15
CA VAL A 70 22.80 7.82 13.37
C VAL A 70 21.62 8.70 13.80
N PHE A 71 21.73 9.51 14.86
CA PHE A 71 20.64 10.38 15.33
C PHE A 71 20.16 11.40 14.28
N LEU A 72 21.03 11.88 13.40
CA LEU A 72 20.70 12.82 12.34
C LEU A 72 19.97 12.11 11.19
N PHE A 73 20.37 10.89 10.84
CA PHE A 73 19.63 10.01 9.92
C PHE A 73 18.25 9.65 10.50
N ILE A 74 18.18 9.38 11.81
CA ILE A 74 16.94 9.15 12.55
C ILE A 74 16.04 10.39 12.42
N GLY A 75 16.53 11.59 12.72
CA GLY A 75 15.78 12.84 12.62
C GLY A 75 15.25 13.11 11.21
N LEU A 76 16.07 12.87 10.18
CA LEU A 76 15.69 13.07 8.77
C LEU A 76 14.59 12.10 8.30
N THR A 77 14.52 10.89 8.85
CA THR A 77 13.47 9.90 8.51
C THR A 77 12.13 10.12 9.24
N ILE A 78 12.12 10.90 10.33
CA ILE A 78 10.92 11.17 11.12
C ILE A 78 9.99 12.18 10.43
N PHE A 79 10.54 13.15 9.69
CA PHE A 79 9.77 14.25 9.08
C PHE A 79 9.17 13.96 7.70
N LYS A 80 9.61 12.90 7.00
CA LYS A 80 9.02 12.51 5.71
C LYS A 80 7.85 11.54 5.90
N GLY A 81 6.65 12.08 6.10
CA GLY A 81 5.42 11.39 5.74
C GLY A 81 4.34 11.37 6.81
N LYS A 82 3.41 12.33 6.74
CA LYS A 82 2.01 12.09 7.13
C LYS A 82 1.47 11.08 6.10
N GLY A 83 1.58 9.81 6.46
CA GLY A 83 1.63 8.67 5.54
C GLY A 83 0.28 8.15 5.09
N LEU A 84 -0.36 8.84 4.14
CA LEU A 84 -1.26 8.14 3.22
C LEU A 84 -0.42 7.11 2.47
N SER A 85 -0.76 5.84 2.64
CA SER A 85 -0.19 4.76 1.85
C SER A 85 -1.24 4.26 0.89
N TYR A 86 -0.74 3.69 -0.20
CA TYR A 86 -1.56 3.28 -1.31
C TYR A 86 -1.47 1.76 -1.44
N GLN A 87 -2.60 1.12 -1.69
CA GLN A 87 -2.69 -0.32 -1.90
C GLN A 87 -3.35 -0.61 -3.24
N LYS A 88 -3.23 -1.85 -3.70
CA LYS A 88 -4.09 -2.36 -4.78
C LYS A 88 -5.55 -2.29 -4.32
N THR A 89 -6.46 -2.02 -5.23
CA THR A 89 -7.89 -1.96 -4.90
C THR A 89 -8.73 -2.58 -6.02
N SER A 90 -10.01 -2.75 -5.78
CA SER A 90 -10.99 -3.15 -6.78
C SER A 90 -11.99 -2.02 -6.98
N PHE A 91 -12.37 -1.81 -8.23
CA PHE A 91 -13.52 -0.99 -8.59
C PHE A 91 -14.55 -1.88 -9.24
N THR A 92 -15.79 -1.85 -8.76
CA THR A 92 -16.90 -2.57 -9.40
C THR A 92 -17.95 -1.59 -9.86
N LEU A 93 -18.29 -1.65 -11.15
CA LEU A 93 -19.43 -0.94 -11.70
C LEU A 93 -20.62 -1.88 -11.75
N ILE A 94 -21.75 -1.43 -11.18
CA ILE A 94 -23.02 -2.15 -11.25
C ILE A 94 -24.01 -1.30 -12.03
N ASP A 95 -24.46 -1.86 -13.12
CA ASP A 95 -25.51 -1.31 -13.97
C ASP A 95 -26.86 -1.88 -13.54
N THR A 96 -27.81 -1.00 -13.23
CA THR A 96 -29.17 -1.36 -12.79
C THR A 96 -30.22 -0.98 -13.81
N ARG A 97 -29.83 -0.73 -15.07
CA ARG A 97 -30.79 -0.48 -16.16
C ARG A 97 -31.69 -1.68 -16.37
N ASP A 98 -32.99 -1.41 -16.50
CA ASP A 98 -33.92 -2.38 -17.08
C ASP A 98 -33.60 -2.55 -18.57
N SER A 99 -33.88 -3.74 -19.12
CA SER A 99 -33.52 -4.25 -20.46
C SER A 99 -33.74 -3.37 -21.71
N GLN A 100 -34.21 -2.13 -21.57
CA GLN A 100 -34.31 -1.16 -22.65
C GLN A 100 -32.97 -0.44 -22.85
N PHE A 101 -32.20 -0.93 -23.83
CA PHE A 101 -30.95 -0.30 -24.24
C PHE A 101 -31.20 1.09 -24.85
N ASN A 102 -30.45 2.07 -24.35
CA ASN A 102 -30.31 3.41 -24.93
C ASN A 102 -28.82 3.72 -25.01
N GLU A 103 -28.34 4.17 -26.17
CA GLU A 103 -26.95 4.51 -26.42
C GLU A 103 -26.45 5.61 -25.47
N TYR A 104 -27.29 6.59 -25.12
CA TYR A 104 -26.94 7.64 -24.15
C TYR A 104 -26.69 7.10 -22.73
N ASN A 105 -27.21 5.91 -22.44
CA ASN A 105 -26.99 5.23 -21.17
C ASN A 105 -25.82 4.23 -21.25
N SER A 106 -25.24 3.99 -22.42
CA SER A 106 -24.13 3.06 -22.57
C SER A 106 -22.90 3.55 -21.80
N ILE A 107 -22.19 2.61 -21.20
CA ILE A 107 -21.03 2.87 -20.37
C ILE A 107 -19.80 2.58 -21.20
N TRP A 108 -18.99 3.60 -21.42
CA TRP A 108 -17.74 3.51 -22.18
C TRP A 108 -16.60 3.89 -21.26
N ILE A 109 -15.78 2.92 -20.88
CA ILE A 109 -14.54 3.18 -20.17
C ILE A 109 -13.44 3.28 -21.21
N SER A 110 -12.84 4.46 -21.33
CA SER A 110 -11.82 4.75 -22.35
C SER A 110 -10.41 4.73 -21.81
N ASP A 111 -10.24 5.09 -20.54
CA ASP A 111 -8.94 5.07 -19.90
C ASP A 111 -9.07 4.73 -18.43
N ILE A 112 -8.06 4.04 -17.92
CA ILE A 112 -7.80 3.96 -16.49
C ILE A 112 -6.42 4.57 -16.25
N PHE A 113 -6.35 5.64 -15.47
CA PHE A 113 -5.09 6.30 -15.15
C PHE A 113 -4.57 5.87 -13.79
N VAL A 114 -3.30 5.48 -13.76
CA VAL A 114 -2.54 5.16 -12.54
C VAL A 114 -1.37 6.12 -12.47
N ASP A 115 -1.39 7.02 -11.50
CA ASP A 115 -0.39 8.09 -11.34
C ASP A 115 -0.16 8.92 -12.62
N GLY A 116 -1.26 9.18 -13.34
CA GLY A 116 -1.27 9.97 -14.57
C GLY A 116 -0.86 9.20 -15.84
N LYS A 117 -0.61 7.90 -15.75
CA LYS A 117 -0.33 7.03 -16.91
C LYS A 117 -1.54 6.14 -17.20
N SER A 118 -1.97 6.08 -18.46
CA SER A 118 -3.03 5.15 -18.87
C SER A 118 -2.52 3.71 -18.83
N ILE A 119 -3.35 2.78 -18.38
CA ILE A 119 -3.09 1.34 -18.44
C ILE A 119 -3.95 0.72 -19.53
N ASN A 120 -3.42 -0.31 -20.19
CA ASN A 120 -4.08 -0.96 -21.32
C ASN A 120 -5.33 -1.73 -20.85
N LEU A 121 -6.47 -1.50 -21.49
CA LEU A 121 -7.74 -2.11 -21.08
C LEU A 121 -7.87 -3.57 -21.52
N SER A 122 -7.08 -4.02 -22.50
CA SER A 122 -7.07 -5.43 -22.96
C SER A 122 -6.61 -6.43 -21.88
N GLU A 123 -5.96 -5.97 -20.81
CA GLU A 123 -5.48 -6.83 -19.72
C GLU A 123 -6.59 -7.25 -18.76
N PHE A 124 -7.77 -6.62 -18.83
CA PHE A 124 -8.89 -6.93 -17.93
C PHE A 124 -9.75 -8.09 -18.44
N MET A 125 -10.05 -9.03 -17.55
CA MET A 125 -11.06 -10.06 -17.81
C MET A 125 -12.45 -9.43 -17.70
N LEU A 126 -13.21 -9.47 -18.80
CA LEU A 126 -14.54 -8.90 -18.86
C LEU A 126 -15.61 -9.98 -18.59
N PRO A 127 -16.62 -9.68 -17.74
CA PRO A 127 -17.73 -10.59 -17.52
C PRO A 127 -18.78 -10.44 -18.63
N GLU A 128 -19.82 -11.27 -18.60
CA GLU A 128 -20.92 -11.22 -19.58
C GLU A 128 -21.58 -9.83 -19.61
N GLY A 129 -21.89 -9.35 -20.82
CA GLY A 129 -22.48 -8.04 -21.06
C GLY A 129 -21.46 -6.90 -21.17
N TRP A 130 -20.16 -7.21 -21.24
CA TRP A 130 -19.08 -6.25 -21.44
C TRP A 130 -18.17 -6.69 -22.58
N SER A 131 -17.83 -5.75 -23.45
CA SER A 131 -16.98 -6.00 -24.61
C SER A 131 -15.78 -5.06 -24.62
N TYR A 132 -14.64 -5.59 -25.04
CA TYR A 132 -13.42 -4.83 -25.29
C TYR A 132 -13.33 -4.47 -26.78
N ILE A 133 -13.08 -3.20 -27.09
CA ILE A 133 -12.88 -2.72 -28.46
C ILE A 133 -11.42 -2.32 -28.68
N SER A 134 -10.69 -3.14 -29.42
CA SER A 134 -9.25 -2.97 -29.66
C SER A 134 -8.87 -1.73 -30.47
N GLU A 135 -9.79 -1.19 -31.28
CA GLU A 135 -9.52 -0.03 -32.13
C GLU A 135 -9.30 1.25 -31.33
N TRP A 136 -9.97 1.36 -30.18
CA TRP A 136 -9.93 2.54 -29.30
C TRP A 136 -9.35 2.24 -27.91
N ASP A 137 -9.06 0.97 -27.62
CA ASP A 137 -8.71 0.47 -26.29
C ASP A 137 -9.81 0.73 -25.23
N ASP A 138 -11.08 0.56 -25.64
CA ASP A 138 -12.26 0.88 -24.81
C ASP A 138 -12.92 -0.39 -24.24
N ILE A 139 -13.54 -0.28 -23.06
CA ILE A 139 -14.48 -1.27 -22.52
C ILE A 139 -15.89 -0.68 -22.58
N ILE A 140 -16.83 -1.40 -23.20
CA ILE A 140 -18.19 -0.93 -23.46
C ILE A 140 -19.22 -1.88 -22.86
N SER A 141 -20.28 -1.32 -22.26
CA SER A 141 -21.47 -2.08 -21.86
C SER A 141 -22.30 -2.48 -23.09
N GLU A 142 -22.62 -3.76 -23.21
CA GLU A 142 -23.52 -4.26 -24.26
C GLU A 142 -25.01 -3.86 -24.07
N PRO A 143 -25.94 -4.26 -24.95
CA PRO A 143 -27.37 -3.96 -24.79
C PRO A 143 -28.18 -4.84 -23.81
N ARG A 144 -27.57 -5.86 -23.19
CA ARG A 144 -28.27 -6.93 -22.45
C ARG A 144 -27.94 -6.93 -20.96
N ILE A 145 -28.40 -7.95 -20.21
CA ILE A 145 -28.12 -8.09 -18.77
C ILE A 145 -26.61 -8.00 -18.52
N HIS A 146 -26.22 -7.05 -17.67
CA HIS A 146 -24.83 -6.82 -17.31
C HIS A 146 -24.50 -7.53 -16.01
N ALA A 147 -23.53 -8.43 -16.06
CA ALA A 147 -22.83 -8.81 -14.85
C ALA A 147 -22.03 -7.59 -14.32
N PRO A 148 -21.83 -7.47 -12.99
CA PRO A 148 -20.99 -6.43 -12.43
C PRO A 148 -19.58 -6.43 -13.03
N LEU A 149 -19.15 -5.30 -13.61
CA LEU A 149 -17.77 -5.16 -14.10
C LEU A 149 -16.84 -4.90 -12.93
N THR A 150 -16.00 -5.87 -12.57
CA THR A 150 -15.02 -5.72 -11.50
C THR A 150 -13.61 -5.61 -12.07
N LEU A 151 -13.01 -4.44 -11.86
CA LEU A 151 -11.66 -4.10 -12.30
C LEU A 151 -10.69 -4.20 -11.12
N SER A 152 -9.68 -5.05 -11.24
CA SER A 152 -8.59 -5.16 -10.26
C SER A 152 -7.50 -4.15 -10.58
N LEU A 153 -7.38 -3.12 -9.76
CA LEU A 153 -6.53 -1.97 -10.04
C LEU A 153 -5.20 -2.06 -9.27
N PRO A 154 -4.08 -1.74 -9.92
CA PRO A 154 -2.78 -1.76 -9.25
C PRO A 154 -2.68 -0.63 -8.21
N ARG A 155 -1.62 -0.68 -7.41
CA ARG A 155 -1.31 0.36 -6.45
C ARG A 155 -0.90 1.64 -7.19
N GLY A 156 -1.59 2.74 -6.90
CA GLY A 156 -1.24 4.09 -7.37
C GLY A 156 -1.62 5.15 -6.34
N LYS A 157 -0.94 6.29 -6.33
CA LYS A 157 -1.29 7.46 -5.50
C LYS A 157 -2.57 8.12 -6.01
N VAL A 158 -2.71 8.22 -7.32
CA VAL A 158 -3.91 8.69 -8.02
C VAL A 158 -4.41 7.56 -8.91
N LEU A 159 -5.67 7.15 -8.70
CA LEU A 159 -6.37 6.20 -9.55
C LEU A 159 -7.61 6.89 -10.10
N GLN A 160 -7.76 6.87 -11.42
CA GLN A 160 -8.86 7.54 -12.12
C GLN A 160 -9.41 6.63 -13.21
N ILE A 161 -10.73 6.61 -13.36
CA ILE A 161 -11.41 5.95 -14.48
C ILE A 161 -12.06 7.03 -15.31
N ARG A 162 -11.80 7.02 -16.62
CA ARG A 162 -12.39 7.92 -17.60
C ARG A 162 -13.53 7.22 -18.32
N PHE A 163 -14.71 7.81 -18.21
CA PHE A 163 -15.88 7.44 -18.98
C PHE A 163 -16.03 8.37 -20.18
N ALA A 164 -16.23 7.82 -21.38
CA ALA A 164 -16.40 8.60 -22.60
C ALA A 164 -17.87 8.95 -22.88
N TYR A 165 -18.08 10.05 -23.60
CA TYR A 165 -19.31 10.54 -24.19
C TYR A 165 -20.40 11.02 -23.22
N TYR A 166 -20.96 10.13 -22.41
CA TYR A 166 -22.20 10.38 -21.67
C TYR A 166 -22.04 10.14 -20.17
N ASN A 167 -22.76 10.90 -19.35
CA ASN A 167 -22.86 10.67 -17.90
C ASN A 167 -24.25 10.19 -17.47
N GLU A 168 -25.18 9.96 -18.40
CA GLU A 168 -26.54 9.56 -18.07
C GLU A 168 -26.60 8.19 -17.38
N PHE A 169 -25.61 7.34 -17.67
CA PHE A 169 -25.43 6.05 -17.01
C PHE A 169 -25.32 6.18 -15.47
N LEU A 170 -24.89 7.33 -14.93
CA LEU A 170 -24.83 7.56 -13.48
C LEU A 170 -26.21 7.59 -12.82
N LYS A 171 -27.29 7.80 -13.58
CA LYS A 171 -28.68 7.74 -13.06
C LYS A 171 -29.12 6.30 -12.81
N THR A 172 -28.47 5.34 -13.45
CA THR A 172 -28.88 3.93 -13.53
C THR A 172 -27.74 2.98 -13.19
N SER A 173 -26.69 3.48 -12.55
CA SER A 173 -25.56 2.68 -12.09
C SER A 173 -25.09 3.16 -10.73
N TYR A 174 -24.38 2.28 -10.03
CA TYR A 174 -23.66 2.65 -8.82
C TYR A 174 -22.30 1.95 -8.80
N PHE A 175 -21.38 2.52 -8.03
CA PHE A 175 -20.02 1.98 -7.94
C PHE A 175 -19.83 1.29 -6.59
N ILE A 176 -18.97 0.28 -6.56
CA ILE A 176 -18.36 -0.23 -5.35
C ILE A 176 -16.88 0.12 -5.46
N ASP A 177 -16.45 1.10 -4.67
CA ASP A 177 -15.05 1.53 -4.58
C ASP A 177 -14.39 0.83 -3.39
N GLY A 178 -13.62 -0.22 -3.67
CA GLY A 178 -13.12 -1.16 -2.67
C GLY A 178 -14.26 -1.89 -1.96
N ASN A 179 -14.56 -1.49 -0.72
CA ASN A 179 -15.64 -2.07 0.10
C ASN A 179 -16.82 -1.11 0.29
N GLN A 180 -16.78 0.08 -0.33
CA GLN A 180 -17.77 1.12 -0.12
C GLN A 180 -18.71 1.23 -1.32
N LYS A 181 -20.01 1.09 -1.09
CA LYS A 181 -21.04 1.39 -2.10
C LYS A 181 -21.20 2.89 -2.26
N ILE A 182 -21.06 3.37 -3.49
CA ILE A 182 -21.21 4.76 -3.91
C ILE A 182 -22.44 4.84 -4.83
N SER A 183 -23.60 5.16 -4.24
CA SER A 183 -24.89 5.22 -4.96
C SER A 183 -25.05 6.47 -5.85
N SER A 184 -24.20 7.48 -5.69
CA SER A 184 -24.24 8.70 -6.50
C SER A 184 -22.81 9.17 -6.77
N PRO A 185 -22.13 8.57 -7.77
CA PRO A 185 -20.73 8.88 -8.03
C PRO A 185 -20.59 10.32 -8.50
N GLN A 186 -19.65 11.05 -7.89
CA GLN A 186 -19.25 12.35 -8.40
C GLN A 186 -18.17 12.14 -9.46
N VAL A 187 -18.48 12.53 -10.70
CA VAL A 187 -17.53 12.54 -11.81
C VAL A 187 -17.24 13.99 -12.22
N PHE A 188 -16.05 14.23 -12.74
CA PHE A 188 -15.61 15.54 -13.20
C PHE A 188 -15.45 15.53 -14.71
N SER A 189 -15.97 16.54 -15.42
CA SER A 189 -15.70 16.63 -16.87
C SER A 189 -14.21 16.84 -17.12
N ASP A 190 -13.66 16.14 -18.11
CA ASP A 190 -12.28 16.28 -18.54
C ASP A 190 -12.08 17.38 -19.62
N GLY A 191 -13.17 18.04 -20.04
CA GLY A 191 -13.17 19.04 -21.12
C GLY A 191 -13.03 18.47 -22.53
N LYS A 192 -13.06 17.14 -22.70
CA LYS A 192 -12.90 16.39 -23.95
C LYS A 192 -13.98 15.32 -24.10
N GLU A 193 -15.24 15.70 -23.88
CA GLU A 193 -16.40 14.81 -23.98
C GLU A 193 -16.29 13.56 -23.09
N GLY A 194 -15.57 13.65 -21.97
CA GLY A 194 -15.43 12.58 -21.00
C GLY A 194 -15.65 13.03 -19.56
N TYR A 195 -15.78 12.04 -18.70
CA TYR A 195 -16.04 12.20 -17.28
C TYR A 195 -15.08 11.32 -16.48
N ILE A 196 -14.39 11.91 -15.52
CA ILE A 196 -13.40 11.23 -14.69
C ILE A 196 -14.00 10.95 -13.31
N TYR A 197 -13.97 9.68 -12.92
CA TYR A 197 -14.18 9.27 -11.54
C TYR A 197 -12.84 9.05 -10.85
N GLN A 198 -12.66 9.63 -9.67
CA GLN A 198 -11.46 9.41 -8.86
C GLN A 198 -11.71 8.37 -7.77
N ILE A 199 -10.97 7.27 -7.85
CA ILE A 199 -11.00 6.18 -6.88
C ILE A 199 -10.31 6.61 -5.59
N GLN A 200 -10.95 6.31 -4.46
CA GLN A 200 -10.49 6.68 -3.12
C GLN A 200 -10.10 5.48 -2.27
N SER A 201 -10.62 4.29 -2.57
CA SER A 201 -10.38 3.07 -1.77
C SER A 201 -8.94 2.55 -1.78
N ASN A 202 -8.11 3.05 -2.70
CA ASN A 202 -6.68 2.76 -2.74
C ASN A 202 -5.92 3.39 -1.57
N GLN A 203 -6.50 4.38 -0.90
CA GLN A 203 -5.89 5.05 0.24
C GLN A 203 -6.17 4.27 1.52
N TYR A 204 -5.13 3.97 2.28
CA TYR A 204 -5.29 3.43 3.62
C TYR A 204 -4.39 4.13 4.62
N THR A 205 -4.89 4.21 5.85
CA THR A 205 -4.09 4.65 6.98
C THR A 205 -3.16 3.51 7.38
N ARG A 206 -1.85 3.76 7.31
CA ARG A 206 -0.86 2.78 7.76
C ARG A 206 -1.18 2.34 9.19
N PRO A 207 -1.07 1.03 9.50
CA PRO A 207 -1.23 0.55 10.85
C PRO A 207 -0.32 1.31 11.81
N PHE A 208 -0.84 1.64 13.00
CA PHE A 208 -0.09 2.34 14.05
C PHE A 208 1.23 1.65 14.40
N ILE A 209 1.26 0.31 14.36
CA ILE A 209 2.46 -0.51 14.58
C ILE A 209 3.54 -0.25 13.50
N MET A 210 3.17 0.00 12.25
CA MET A 210 4.16 0.35 11.21
C MET A 210 4.64 1.80 11.38
N MET A 211 3.75 2.71 11.79
CA MET A 211 4.12 4.09 12.13
C MET A 211 5.04 4.16 13.34
N ILE A 212 4.86 3.31 14.34
CA ILE A 212 5.68 3.27 15.56
C ILE A 212 6.88 2.35 15.45
N GLY A 213 6.78 1.29 14.64
CA GLY A 213 7.85 0.32 14.43
C GLY A 213 9.14 0.99 13.98
N LYS A 214 9.06 2.08 13.19
CA LYS A 214 10.23 2.91 12.90
C LYS A 214 10.83 3.47 14.19
N TYR A 215 10.06 4.11 15.07
CA TYR A 215 10.56 4.64 16.34
C TYR A 215 11.12 3.56 17.25
N ILE A 216 10.51 2.37 17.28
CA ILE A 216 11.01 1.24 18.06
C ILE A 216 12.36 0.75 17.52
N LEU A 217 12.50 0.65 16.19
CA LEU A 217 13.77 0.31 15.56
C LEU A 217 14.85 1.33 15.92
N LEU A 218 14.52 2.62 15.86
CA LEU A 218 15.45 3.70 16.19
C LEU A 218 15.84 3.66 17.68
N LEU A 219 14.88 3.44 18.58
CA LEU A 219 15.10 3.27 20.02
C LEU A 219 15.94 2.02 20.32
N SER A 220 15.70 0.92 19.63
CA SER A 220 16.49 -0.32 19.79
C SER A 220 17.95 -0.13 19.41
N LEU A 221 18.19 0.61 18.33
CA LEU A 221 19.53 0.91 17.83
C LEU A 221 20.26 1.83 18.82
N ALA A 222 19.60 2.90 19.26
CA ALA A 222 20.11 3.83 20.26
C ALA A 222 20.41 3.14 21.61
N TYR A 223 19.51 2.27 22.07
CA TYR A 223 19.69 1.50 23.31
C TYR A 223 20.90 0.55 23.22
N THR A 224 21.06 -0.14 22.10
CA THR A 224 22.18 -1.07 21.88
C THR A 224 23.53 -0.33 21.85
N ILE A 225 23.56 0.85 21.25
CA ILE A 225 24.74 1.73 21.23
C ILE A 225 25.05 2.23 22.65
N LEU A 226 24.05 2.72 23.39
CA LEU A 226 24.21 3.21 24.76
C LEU A 226 24.77 2.13 25.70
N LEU A 227 24.26 0.89 25.61
CA LEU A 227 24.76 -0.22 26.41
C LEU A 227 26.23 -0.56 26.12
N LYS A 228 26.68 -0.44 24.86
CA LYS A 228 28.09 -0.63 24.50
C LYS A 228 28.97 0.49 25.08
N LEU A 229 28.50 1.73 25.06
CA LEU A 229 29.21 2.87 25.65
C LEU A 229 29.38 2.74 27.16
N LEU A 230 28.33 2.36 27.89
CA LEU A 230 28.39 2.14 29.34
C LEU A 230 29.33 0.99 29.75
N LYS A 231 29.55 0.01 28.87
CA LYS A 231 30.55 -1.04 29.09
C LYS A 231 31.98 -0.55 28.82
N LEU A 232 32.16 0.35 27.86
CA LEU A 232 33.45 0.95 27.54
C LEU A 232 33.92 1.94 28.61
N SER A 233 33.02 2.72 29.23
CA SER A 233 33.39 3.69 30.28
C SER A 233 33.72 3.08 31.64
N ARG A 234 33.51 1.77 31.81
CA ARG A 234 33.79 1.02 33.05
C ARG A 234 35.12 0.24 33.00
N LYS A 235 35.84 0.32 31.88
CA LYS A 235 37.21 -0.16 31.72
C LYS A 235 38.14 1.05 31.69
#